data_AF-X1JA29-F1
#
_entry.id   AF-X1JA29-F1
#
_cell.length_a   1.000
_cell.length_b   1.000
_cell.length_c   1.000
_cell.angle_alpha   90.00
_cell.angle_beta   90.00
_cell.angle_gamma   90.00
#
_symmetry.space_group_name_H-M   'P 1'
#
loop_
_entity.id
_entity.type
_entity.pdbx_description
1 polymer ?
#
loop_
_entity_poly.entity_id
_entity_poly.type
_entity_poly.pdbx_seq_one_letter_code
_entity_poly.pdbx_strand_id
1 'polypeptide(L)'
;MIRSKTLISQLLTGLKDNIQRTGDPLGIKAEYWTEWARGLNLPRSGETIIITGRMYQMLPYIASTTSLLASTKGFLSRRILGDIARRGSSIAGEKAIMWRAKKEEEARSTRTLCGIAKALSAIGYKPAYLYEDEPYSGALLYDLSFLIPFLVAP
;
A
#
# COMPACT_ATOMS: atom_id res chain seq x y z
N MET A 1 -19.41 -9.41 19.10
CA MET A 1 -18.39 -10.25 18.41
C MET A 1 -18.80 -10.69 17.00
N ILE A 2 -20.07 -11.03 16.71
CA ILE A 2 -20.51 -11.58 15.40
C ILE A 2 -20.35 -10.57 14.23
N ARG A 3 -20.74 -9.30 14.41
CA ARG A 3 -20.65 -8.27 13.35
C ARG A 3 -19.22 -7.99 12.85
N SER A 4 -18.22 -8.11 13.72
CA SER A 4 -16.81 -7.89 13.36
C SER A 4 -16.29 -8.99 12.44
N LYS A 5 -16.71 -10.25 12.64
CA LYS A 5 -16.34 -11.37 11.76
C LYS A 5 -16.93 -11.20 10.35
N THR A 6 -18.18 -10.75 10.25
CA THR A 6 -18.84 -10.49 8.95
C THR A 6 -18.15 -9.37 8.17
N LEU A 7 -17.82 -8.25 8.82
CA LEU A 7 -17.12 -7.13 8.18
C LEU A 7 -15.72 -7.52 7.69
N ILE A 8 -14.98 -8.26 8.52
CA ILE A 8 -13.67 -8.79 8.15
C ILE A 8 -13.82 -9.73 6.95
N SER A 9 -14.78 -10.66 6.98
CA SER A 9 -15.03 -11.56 5.85
C SER A 9 -15.37 -10.82 4.55
N GLN A 10 -16.19 -9.76 4.61
CA GLN A 10 -16.55 -8.98 3.43
C GLN A 10 -15.35 -8.22 2.86
N LEU A 11 -14.53 -7.61 3.71
CA LEU A 11 -13.31 -6.94 3.30
C LEU A 11 -12.34 -7.93 2.63
N LEU A 12 -12.19 -9.12 3.21
CA LEU A 12 -11.32 -10.17 2.69
C LEU A 12 -11.80 -10.72 1.34
N THR A 13 -13.11 -10.96 1.18
CA THR A 13 -13.69 -11.33 -0.11
C THR A 13 -13.45 -10.24 -1.15
N GLY A 14 -13.63 -8.96 -0.79
CA GLY A 14 -13.36 -7.84 -1.70
C GLY A 14 -11.90 -7.76 -2.16
N LEU A 15 -10.93 -7.99 -1.25
CA LEU A 15 -9.51 -8.05 -1.62
C LEU A 15 -9.23 -9.22 -2.57
N LYS A 16 -9.77 -10.40 -2.29
CA LYS A 16 -9.62 -11.59 -3.14
C LYS A 16 -10.18 -11.34 -4.55
N ASP A 17 -11.40 -10.82 -4.64
CA ASP A 17 -12.08 -10.57 -5.91
C ASP A 17 -11.33 -9.53 -6.76
N ASN A 18 -10.76 -8.51 -6.12
CA ASN A 18 -9.92 -7.53 -6.81
C ASN A 18 -8.64 -8.17 -7.36
N ILE A 19 -7.96 -9.04 -6.61
CA ILE A 19 -6.77 -9.74 -7.10
C ILE A 19 -7.12 -10.64 -8.29
N GLN A 20 -8.23 -11.39 -8.21
CA GLN A 20 -8.64 -12.26 -9.32
C GLN A 20 -9.00 -11.46 -10.58
N ARG A 21 -9.56 -10.26 -10.43
CA ARG A 21 -9.97 -9.41 -11.53
C ARG A 21 -8.84 -8.56 -12.12
N THR A 22 -7.90 -8.08 -11.30
CA THR A 22 -6.92 -7.06 -11.71
C THR A 22 -5.48 -7.37 -11.30
N GLY A 23 -5.23 -8.47 -10.60
CA GLY A 23 -3.93 -8.77 -10.00
C GLY A 23 -3.54 -7.81 -8.87
N ASP A 24 -4.47 -6.99 -8.39
CA ASP A 24 -4.22 -5.93 -7.42
C ASP A 24 -5.20 -6.03 -6.23
N PRO A 25 -4.73 -6.10 -4.98
CA PRO A 25 -5.61 -6.21 -3.80
C PRO A 25 -6.49 -4.99 -3.59
N LEU A 26 -5.99 -3.80 -3.92
CA LEU A 26 -6.66 -2.53 -3.63
C LEU A 26 -7.47 -1.99 -4.82
N GLY A 27 -7.40 -2.66 -5.98
CA GLY A 27 -8.04 -2.23 -7.22
C GLY A 27 -7.52 -0.88 -7.72
N ILE A 28 -6.29 -0.51 -7.35
CA ILE A 28 -5.66 0.76 -7.77
C ILE A 28 -5.20 0.64 -9.22
N LYS A 29 -5.31 1.74 -9.97
CA LYS A 29 -4.90 1.78 -11.38
C LYS A 29 -3.39 1.54 -11.53
N ALA A 30 -3.01 0.84 -12.60
CA ALA A 30 -1.64 0.43 -12.87
C ALA A 30 -0.64 1.60 -12.86
N GLU A 31 -1.04 2.78 -13.35
CA GLU A 31 -0.19 3.96 -13.44
C GLU A 31 0.38 4.32 -12.05
N TYR A 32 -0.44 4.26 -11.00
CA TYR A 32 0.02 4.58 -9.65
C TYR A 32 1.20 3.71 -9.21
N TRP A 33 1.17 2.42 -9.55
CA TRP A 33 2.21 1.47 -9.16
C TRP A 33 3.54 1.71 -9.90
N THR A 34 3.47 2.29 -11.09
CA THR A 34 4.59 2.43 -12.01
C THR A 34 5.14 3.86 -12.09
N GLU A 35 4.39 4.85 -11.61
CA GLU A 35 4.73 6.27 -11.64
C GLU A 35 6.13 6.58 -11.09
N TRP A 36 6.60 5.81 -10.10
CA TRP A 36 7.93 6.03 -9.51
C TRP A 36 9.07 5.90 -10.55
N ALA A 37 8.90 5.06 -11.57
CA ALA A 37 9.91 4.81 -12.60
C ALA A 37 9.89 5.85 -13.73
N ARG A 38 8.92 6.79 -13.72
CA ARG A 38 8.78 7.82 -14.74
C ARG A 38 10.06 8.67 -14.82
N GLY A 39 10.59 8.84 -16.03
CA GLY A 39 11.79 9.64 -16.28
C GLY A 39 13.13 8.96 -15.93
N LEU A 40 13.11 7.71 -15.44
CA LEU A 40 14.31 6.90 -15.27
C LEU A 40 14.70 6.09 -16.51
N ASN A 41 13.79 6.02 -17.51
CA ASN A 41 13.98 5.27 -18.76
C ASN A 41 14.41 3.80 -18.53
N LEU A 42 13.84 3.15 -17.50
CA LEU A 42 14.13 1.75 -17.22
C LEU A 42 13.55 0.88 -18.34
N PRO A 43 14.32 -0.06 -18.92
CA PRO A 43 13.78 -0.99 -19.90
C PRO A 43 12.76 -1.94 -19.24
N ARG A 44 11.81 -2.43 -20.03
CA ARG A 44 10.79 -3.41 -19.58
C ARG A 44 11.37 -4.79 -19.29
N SER A 45 12.55 -5.09 -19.81
CA SER A 45 13.25 -6.36 -19.63
C SER A 45 14.76 -6.14 -19.56
N GLY A 46 15.48 -7.08 -18.95
CA GLY A 46 16.92 -7.03 -18.80
C GLY A 46 17.41 -8.14 -17.88
N GLU A 47 18.73 -8.28 -17.77
CA GLU A 47 19.37 -9.27 -16.90
C GLU A 47 19.14 -8.95 -15.41
N THR A 48 19.13 -7.66 -15.06
CA THR A 48 18.85 -7.19 -13.70
C THR A 48 17.46 -6.56 -13.66
N ILE A 49 16.51 -7.18 -12.97
CA ILE A 49 15.14 -6.66 -12.83
C ILE A 49 14.91 -6.20 -11.39
N ILE A 50 14.42 -4.97 -11.23
CA ILE A 50 13.94 -4.47 -9.94
C ILE A 50 12.54 -5.03 -9.70
N ILE A 51 12.36 -5.75 -8.59
CA ILE A 51 11.07 -6.21 -8.10
C ILE A 51 10.79 -5.53 -6.76
N THR A 52 9.76 -4.70 -6.74
CA THR A 52 9.22 -3.99 -5.58
C THR A 52 8.11 -4.79 -4.88
N GLY A 53 7.45 -5.70 -5.61
CA GLY A 53 6.27 -6.43 -5.13
C GLY A 53 5.10 -5.50 -4.75
N ARG A 54 5.15 -4.25 -5.26
CA ARG A 54 4.30 -3.09 -4.92
C ARG A 54 4.39 -2.61 -3.47
N MET A 55 5.32 -3.14 -2.67
CA MET A 55 5.32 -2.92 -1.21
C MET A 55 5.68 -1.48 -0.83
N TYR A 56 6.68 -0.88 -1.48
CA TYR A 56 7.02 0.53 -1.26
C TYR A 56 5.85 1.45 -1.63
N GLN A 57 5.24 1.21 -2.79
CA GLN A 57 4.10 1.98 -3.29
C GLN A 57 2.85 1.79 -2.41
N MET A 58 2.72 0.66 -1.70
CA MET A 58 1.61 0.38 -0.79
C MET A 58 1.72 1.06 0.58
N LEU A 59 2.92 1.48 1.00
CA LEU A 59 3.15 2.10 2.32
C LEU A 59 2.16 3.23 2.67
N PRO A 60 1.81 4.17 1.77
CA PRO A 60 0.86 5.25 2.08
C PRO A 60 -0.55 4.75 2.40
N TYR A 61 -0.95 3.60 1.86
CA TYR A 61 -2.25 2.96 2.14
C TYR A 61 -2.23 2.16 3.43
N ILE A 62 -1.12 1.46 3.69
CA ILE A 62 -0.94 0.72 4.95
C ILE A 62 -0.95 1.71 6.11
N ALA A 63 -0.15 2.79 6.02
CA ALA A 63 -0.03 3.80 7.06
C ALA A 63 -1.37 4.50 7.37
N SER A 64 -2.15 4.85 6.33
CA SER A 64 -3.48 5.45 6.52
C SER A 64 -4.49 4.47 7.13
N THR A 65 -4.43 3.19 6.76
CA THR A 65 -5.30 2.16 7.32
C THR A 65 -4.95 1.83 8.78
N THR A 66 -3.65 1.76 9.12
CA THR A 66 -3.21 1.59 10.51
C THR A 66 -3.56 2.79 11.39
N SER A 67 -3.51 4.01 10.86
CA SER A 67 -3.96 5.21 11.58
C SER A 67 -5.48 5.19 11.84
N LEU A 68 -6.27 4.73 10.86
CA LEU A 68 -7.72 4.55 11.02
C LEU A 68 -8.06 3.43 12.02
N LEU A 69 -7.29 2.34 12.02
CA LEU A 69 -7.44 1.21 12.95
C LEU A 69 -6.95 1.57 14.38
N ALA A 70 -5.90 2.38 14.49
CA ALA A 70 -5.40 2.87 15.77
C ALA A 70 -6.37 3.88 16.41
N SER A 71 -6.98 4.76 15.61
CA SER A 71 -8.01 5.70 16.09
C SER A 71 -9.32 5.01 16.49
N THR A 72 -9.69 3.90 15.83
CA THR A 72 -10.84 3.07 16.24
C THR A 72 -10.57 2.22 17.49
N LYS A 73 -9.34 1.71 17.68
CA LYS A 73 -8.93 1.09 18.97
C LYS A 73 -8.77 2.12 20.08
N GLY A 74 -8.33 3.34 19.77
CA GLY A 74 -8.20 4.47 20.70
C GLY A 74 -9.53 5.02 21.23
N PHE A 75 -10.64 4.76 20.50
CA PHE A 75 -12.00 5.12 20.94
C PHE A 75 -12.47 4.34 22.18
N LEU A 76 -11.79 3.24 22.56
CA LEU A 76 -12.00 2.54 23.84
C LEU A 76 -11.24 3.18 25.02
N SER A 77 -10.28 4.07 24.77
CA SER A 77 -9.58 4.77 25.85
C SER A 77 -10.34 6.07 26.19
N ARG A 78 -11.17 5.97 27.23
CA ARG A 78 -12.01 7.05 27.79
C ARG A 78 -11.27 8.33 28.20
N ARG A 79 -9.94 8.38 28.04
CA ARG A 79 -9.06 9.46 28.48
C ARG A 79 -8.79 10.51 27.39
N ILE A 80 -8.92 10.17 26.11
CA ILE A 80 -8.70 11.12 24.99
C ILE A 80 -10.00 11.85 24.60
N LEU A 81 -11.16 11.24 24.85
CA LEU A 81 -12.47 11.83 24.55
C LEU A 81 -12.82 13.06 25.42
N GLY A 82 -12.16 13.24 26.57
CA GLY A 82 -12.41 14.38 27.47
C GLY A 82 -11.96 15.74 26.92
N ASP A 83 -10.96 15.74 26.03
CA ASP A 83 -10.39 16.97 25.45
C ASP A 83 -10.96 17.28 24.06
N ILE A 84 -11.37 16.25 23.31
CA ILE A 84 -11.98 16.42 21.97
C ILE A 84 -13.38 17.05 22.08
N ALA A 85 -14.14 16.74 23.14
CA ALA A 85 -15.45 17.33 23.37
C ALA A 85 -15.44 18.86 23.60
N ARG A 86 -14.27 19.47 23.86
CA ARG A 86 -14.13 20.92 24.07
C ARG A 86 -13.74 21.71 22.81
N ARG A 87 -13.39 21.05 21.71
CA ARG A 87 -13.00 21.71 20.45
C ARG A 87 -13.97 21.31 19.34
N GLY A 88 -15.05 22.06 19.21
CA GLY A 88 -16.09 21.92 18.18
C GLY A 88 -15.66 22.21 16.73
N SER A 89 -14.42 21.95 16.35
CA SER A 89 -13.86 22.17 15.00
C SER A 89 -12.53 21.39 14.92
N SER A 90 -12.19 20.59 13.92
CA SER A 90 -12.58 20.56 12.52
C SER A 90 -12.26 19.18 11.92
N ILE A 91 -13.28 18.45 11.44
CA ILE A 91 -13.09 17.23 10.64
C ILE A 91 -12.25 17.54 9.37
N ALA A 92 -12.30 18.78 8.88
CA ALA A 92 -11.52 19.25 7.74
C ALA A 92 -10.01 19.33 8.03
N GLY A 93 -9.60 19.75 9.24
CA GLY A 93 -8.19 19.85 9.62
C GLY A 93 -7.51 18.48 9.70
N GLU A 94 -8.20 17.50 10.28
CA GLU A 94 -7.71 16.12 10.39
C GLU A 94 -7.53 15.46 9.01
N LYS A 95 -8.51 15.62 8.10
CA LYS A 95 -8.40 15.11 6.72
C LYS A 95 -7.21 15.72 5.97
N ALA A 96 -6.97 17.02 6.14
CA ALA A 96 -5.84 17.69 5.51
C ALA A 96 -4.49 17.20 6.03
N ILE A 97 -4.38 16.91 7.34
CA ILE A 97 -3.16 16.36 7.95
C ILE A 97 -2.91 14.94 7.42
N MET A 98 -3.91 14.07 7.41
CA MET A 98 -3.78 12.70 6.88
C MET A 98 -3.40 12.68 5.40
N TRP A 99 -3.98 13.57 4.59
CA TRP A 99 -3.64 13.68 3.19
C TRP A 99 -2.18 14.10 2.97
N ARG A 100 -1.68 15.07 3.75
CA ARG A 100 -0.28 15.48 3.71
C ARG A 100 0.66 14.34 4.10
N ALA A 101 0.37 13.62 5.18
CA ALA A 101 1.16 12.47 5.61
C ALA A 101 1.20 11.38 4.53
N LYS A 102 0.06 11.10 3.87
CA LYS A 102 0.01 10.18 2.73
C LYS A 102 0.92 10.65 1.59
N LYS A 103 0.86 11.92 1.23
CA LYS A 103 1.68 12.49 0.15
C LYS A 103 3.18 12.47 0.46
N GLU A 104 3.54 12.68 1.71
CA GLU A 104 4.92 12.58 2.17
C GLU A 104 5.44 11.14 2.06
N GLU A 105 4.65 10.15 2.49
CA GLU A 105 5.03 8.73 2.38
C GLU A 105 5.12 8.28 0.91
N GLU A 106 4.21 8.77 0.04
CA GLU A 106 4.30 8.57 -1.41
C GLU A 106 5.63 9.10 -1.96
N ALA A 107 5.98 10.35 -1.63
CA ALA A 107 7.21 10.98 -2.10
C ALA A 107 8.46 10.26 -1.58
N ARG A 108 8.43 9.79 -0.33
CA ARG A 108 9.52 9.02 0.29
C ARG A 108 9.71 7.68 -0.39
N SER A 109 8.62 6.97 -0.68
CA SER A 109 8.63 5.68 -1.37
C SER A 109 9.21 5.82 -2.77
N THR A 110 8.74 6.80 -3.54
CA THR A 110 9.28 7.13 -4.87
C THR A 110 10.75 7.48 -4.81
N ARG A 111 11.17 8.34 -3.88
CA ARG A 111 12.58 8.73 -3.72
C ARG A 111 13.48 7.53 -3.43
N THR A 112 12.99 6.61 -2.59
CA THR A 112 13.73 5.39 -2.23
C THR A 112 13.92 4.48 -3.45
N LEU A 113 12.86 4.19 -4.19
CA LEU A 113 12.93 3.35 -5.40
C LEU A 113 13.82 3.99 -6.48
N CYS A 114 13.68 5.29 -6.73
CA CYS A 114 14.55 6.03 -7.63
C CYS A 114 16.01 5.99 -7.18
N GLY A 115 16.26 6.10 -5.87
CA GLY A 115 17.59 6.00 -5.29
C GLY A 115 18.23 4.64 -5.53
N ILE A 116 17.47 3.56 -5.31
CA ILE A 116 17.92 2.18 -5.57
C ILE A 116 18.29 2.01 -7.04
N ALA A 117 17.41 2.41 -7.97
CA ALA A 117 17.68 2.30 -9.40
C ALA A 117 18.94 3.08 -9.82
N LYS A 118 19.09 4.32 -9.33
CA LYS A 118 20.27 5.15 -9.60
C LYS A 118 21.56 4.56 -9.00
N ALA A 119 21.50 4.03 -7.79
CA ALA A 119 22.65 3.42 -7.14
C ALA A 119 23.13 2.17 -7.89
N LEU A 120 22.20 1.31 -8.34
CA LEU A 120 22.51 0.15 -9.17
C LEU A 120 23.16 0.57 -10.50
N SER A 121 22.60 1.58 -11.17
CA SER A 121 23.20 2.12 -12.40
C SER A 121 24.60 2.71 -12.17
N ALA A 122 24.83 3.37 -11.04
CA ALA A 122 26.11 3.98 -10.70
C ALA A 122 27.24 2.95 -10.52
N ILE A 123 26.91 1.72 -10.13
CA ILE A 123 27.87 0.61 -9.99
C ILE A 123 27.93 -0.29 -11.24
N GLY A 124 27.31 0.13 -12.35
CA GLY A 124 27.43 -0.53 -13.66
C GLY A 124 26.32 -1.52 -14.03
N TYR A 125 25.33 -1.74 -13.16
CA TYR A 125 24.15 -2.53 -13.53
C TYR A 125 23.24 -1.76 -14.48
N LYS A 126 22.43 -2.47 -15.25
CA LYS A 126 21.40 -1.91 -16.14
C LYS A 126 20.02 -2.37 -15.64
N PRO A 127 19.48 -1.73 -14.58
CA PRO A 127 18.23 -2.16 -13.98
C PRO A 127 17.07 -1.99 -14.95
N ALA A 128 16.28 -3.04 -15.11
CA ALA A 128 15.00 -3.09 -15.79
C ALA A 128 13.85 -3.08 -14.76
N TYR A 129 12.66 -2.73 -15.20
CA TYR A 129 11.44 -2.77 -14.38
C TYR A 129 10.27 -3.31 -15.21
N LEU A 130 9.46 -4.18 -14.61
CA LEU A 130 8.34 -4.82 -15.31
C LEU A 130 7.11 -3.91 -15.46
N TYR A 131 7.08 -2.75 -14.80
CA TYR A 131 5.95 -1.83 -14.83
C TYR A 131 4.63 -2.54 -14.48
N GLU A 132 3.61 -2.44 -15.34
CA GLU A 132 2.30 -3.04 -15.14
C GLU A 132 2.31 -4.58 -15.08
N ASP A 133 3.34 -5.21 -15.65
CA ASP A 133 3.54 -6.66 -15.64
C ASP A 133 4.14 -7.15 -14.31
N GLU A 134 4.55 -6.25 -13.41
CA GLU A 134 5.03 -6.63 -12.09
C GLU A 134 3.90 -7.27 -11.25
N PRO A 135 4.03 -8.54 -10.85
CA PRO A 135 3.02 -9.19 -10.04
C PRO A 135 3.02 -8.62 -8.61
N TYR A 136 1.82 -8.55 -8.03
CA TYR A 136 1.70 -8.27 -6.60
C TYR A 136 2.33 -9.41 -5.78
N SER A 137 3.10 -9.07 -4.75
CA SER A 137 3.85 -10.04 -3.92
C SER A 137 2.98 -10.98 -3.08
N GLY A 138 1.70 -10.66 -2.87
CA GLY A 138 0.82 -11.43 -1.99
C GLY A 138 1.08 -11.22 -0.49
N ALA A 139 2.01 -10.34 -0.10
CA ALA A 139 2.38 -10.15 1.31
C ALA A 139 1.19 -9.81 2.23
N LEU A 140 0.27 -8.94 1.78
CA LEU A 140 -0.94 -8.60 2.54
C LEU A 140 -1.85 -9.82 2.72
N LEU A 141 -1.97 -10.67 1.70
CA LEU A 141 -2.73 -11.91 1.82
C LEU A 141 -2.08 -12.87 2.80
N TYR A 142 -0.75 -13.00 2.74
CA TYR A 142 0.01 -13.84 3.67
C TYR A 142 -0.19 -13.39 5.12
N ASP A 143 -0.03 -12.10 5.39
CA ASP A 143 -0.21 -11.52 6.74
C ASP A 143 -1.63 -11.71 7.27
N LEU A 144 -2.61 -11.70 6.37
CA LEU A 144 -4.02 -11.99 6.70
C LEU A 144 -4.32 -13.49 6.78
N SER A 145 -3.30 -14.36 6.69
CA SER A 145 -3.38 -15.83 6.74
C SER A 145 -4.13 -16.48 5.55
N PHE A 146 -4.04 -15.90 4.35
CA PHE A 146 -4.71 -16.35 3.12
C PHE A 146 -3.81 -17.07 2.11
N LEU A 147 -2.53 -17.33 2.39
CA LEU A 147 -1.66 -17.93 1.38
C LEU A 147 -1.98 -19.42 1.08
N ILE A 148 -2.72 -20.09 1.98
CA ILE A 148 -3.11 -21.50 1.83
C ILE A 148 -4.08 -21.73 0.64
N PRO A 149 -5.13 -20.93 0.41
CA PRO A 149 -5.98 -21.09 -0.78
C PRO A 149 -5.39 -20.58 -2.11
N PHE A 150 -4.32 -19.78 -2.11
CA PHE A 150 -3.72 -19.25 -3.37
C PHE A 150 -2.70 -20.19 -4.01
N LEU A 151 -2.09 -21.11 -3.25
CA LEU A 151 -1.18 -22.15 -3.77
C LEU A 151 -1.88 -23.46 -4.15
N VAL A 152 -3.21 -23.56 -3.96
CA VAL A 152 -4.00 -24.80 -4.16
C VAL A 152 -5.08 -24.62 -5.23
N ALA A 153 -4.97 -23.60 -6.10
CA ALA A 153 -5.76 -23.55 -7.31
C ALA A 153 -5.00 -24.31 -8.43
N PRO A 154 -5.55 -25.41 -8.99
CA PRO A 154 -4.97 -26.11 -10.13
C PRO A 154 -4.98 -25.26 -11.41
#